data_AF-A0A834WIK4-F1
#
_entry.id   AF-A0A834WIK4-F1
#
_cell.length_a   1.000
_cell.length_b   1.000
_cell.length_c   1.000
_cell.angle_alpha   90.00
_cell.angle_beta   90.00
_cell.angle_gamma   90.00
#
_symmetry.space_group_name_H-M   'P 1'
#
loop_
_entity.id
_entity.type
_entity.pdbx_description
1 polymer ?
#
loop_
_entity_poly.entity_id
_entity_poly.type
_entity_poly.pdbx_seq_one_letter_code
_entity_poly.pdbx_strand_id
1 'polypeptide(L)'
;MTMDRDGASQSSSDSPTRDPKVLSIECLKGSSKGEEWTGDMLQTGDIVEELRIGSSPNSVIRFKAPFKNGRNGVHKILHDSYKNKHTSILVRVRRGPDRFAELQACIVPGDSGGGGGAKKQYVLRSISDPNYVVGLLDRVESECFRLQGFVVSGFFSSTGPFRQVV
;
A
#
# COMPACT_ATOMS: atom_id res chain seq x y z
N MET A 1 23.53 52.62 -16.99
CA MET A 1 24.32 52.11 -15.85
C MET A 1 23.28 51.83 -14.77
N THR A 2 22.59 50.69 -14.72
CA THR A 2 23.03 49.30 -14.36
C THR A 2 23.72 49.34 -13.00
N MET A 3 23.26 48.67 -11.93
CA MET A 3 23.01 47.23 -11.84
C MET A 3 21.83 46.84 -10.92
N ASP A 4 21.01 45.94 -11.44
CA ASP A 4 20.06 45.10 -10.74
C ASP A 4 20.78 44.16 -9.75
N ARG A 5 20.21 44.06 -8.54
CA ARG A 5 20.66 43.13 -7.50
C ARG A 5 19.72 41.94 -7.53
N ASP A 6 20.07 40.95 -8.36
CA ASP A 6 19.42 39.66 -8.43
C ASP A 6 19.42 38.98 -7.04
N GLY A 7 18.30 39.12 -6.34
CA GLY A 7 17.89 38.20 -5.29
C GLY A 7 17.53 36.89 -5.96
N ALA A 8 18.54 36.03 -6.16
CA ALA A 8 18.36 34.65 -6.58
C ALA A 8 17.55 33.90 -5.52
N SER A 9 16.23 34.00 -5.66
CA SER A 9 15.26 33.11 -5.06
C SER A 9 15.66 31.72 -5.51
N GLN A 10 16.17 30.91 -4.58
CA GLN A 10 16.45 29.51 -4.80
C GLN A 10 15.12 28.82 -5.10
N SER A 11 14.78 28.79 -6.39
CA SER A 11 13.72 28.00 -6.98
C SER A 11 14.07 26.54 -6.68
N SER A 12 13.49 26.03 -5.59
CA SER A 12 13.44 24.59 -5.36
C SER A 12 12.55 24.03 -6.47
N SER A 13 13.17 23.49 -7.51
CA SER A 13 12.49 22.73 -8.56
C SER A 13 11.81 21.51 -7.94
N ASP A 14 10.59 21.69 -7.43
CA ASP A 14 9.65 20.60 -7.20
C ASP A 14 8.91 20.38 -8.52
N SER A 15 9.48 19.53 -9.37
CA SER A 15 8.74 18.98 -10.51
C SER A 15 7.51 18.24 -9.96
N PRO A 16 6.28 18.59 -10.35
CA PRO A 16 5.06 17.95 -9.83
C PRO A 16 4.76 16.63 -10.57
N THR A 17 5.78 15.84 -10.87
CA THR A 17 5.66 14.47 -11.38
C THR A 17 5.94 13.47 -10.26
N ARG A 18 5.50 13.77 -9.03
CA ARG A 18 5.47 12.76 -7.97
C ARG A 18 4.21 11.95 -8.21
N ASP A 19 4.33 10.85 -8.93
CA ASP A 19 3.26 9.86 -9.02
C ASP A 19 2.66 9.63 -7.62
N PRO A 20 1.32 9.70 -7.47
CA PRO A 20 0.69 9.60 -6.17
C PRO A 20 1.09 8.27 -5.53
N LYS A 21 1.78 8.36 -4.38
CA LYS A 21 2.17 7.18 -3.60
C LYS A 21 0.91 6.60 -2.97
N VAL A 22 0.64 5.34 -3.31
CA VAL A 22 -0.45 4.56 -2.74
C VAL A 22 0.11 3.59 -1.72
N LEU A 23 -0.74 3.23 -0.77
CA LEU A 23 -0.39 2.22 0.21
C LEU A 23 -0.69 0.85 -0.41
N SER A 24 0.32 0.00 -0.52
CA SER A 24 0.23 -1.33 -1.08
C SER A 24 0.41 -2.40 0.00
N ILE A 25 -0.20 -3.56 -0.21
CA ILE A 25 0.02 -4.75 0.60
C ILE A 25 1.37 -5.37 0.24
N GLU A 26 2.06 -5.86 1.27
CA GLU A 26 3.28 -6.65 1.17
C GLU A 26 3.08 -7.97 1.92
N CYS A 27 3.11 -9.12 1.25
CA CYS A 27 3.01 -10.41 1.93
C CYS A 27 4.34 -10.75 2.61
N LEU A 28 4.37 -10.78 3.95
CA LEU A 28 5.58 -11.07 4.73
C LEU A 28 5.71 -12.57 5.04
N LYS A 29 4.58 -13.23 5.30
CA LYS A 29 4.52 -14.67 5.56
C LYS A 29 3.36 -15.28 4.78
N GLY A 30 3.68 -16.23 3.91
CA GLY A 30 2.69 -16.92 3.09
C GLY A 30 1.81 -17.86 3.91
N SER A 31 0.56 -18.02 3.49
CA SER A 31 -0.32 -19.09 3.99
C SER A 31 0.21 -20.45 3.51
N SER A 32 0.03 -21.48 4.33
CA SER A 32 0.28 -22.88 3.96
C SER A 32 -0.69 -23.43 2.90
N LYS A 33 -1.73 -22.69 2.49
CA LYS A 33 -2.63 -23.03 1.37
C LYS A 33 -2.18 -22.35 0.06
N GLY A 34 -0.93 -22.58 -0.32
CA GLY A 34 -0.19 -21.79 -1.30
C GLY A 34 -0.63 -21.82 -2.77
N GLU A 35 -1.81 -22.34 -3.15
CA GLU A 35 -2.17 -22.45 -4.58
C GLU A 35 -3.67 -22.38 -4.93
N GLU A 36 -4.57 -22.10 -3.99
CA GLU A 36 -5.98 -21.86 -4.29
C GLU A 36 -6.32 -20.39 -4.07
N TRP A 37 -6.62 -19.71 -5.16
CA TRP A 37 -6.99 -18.29 -5.22
C TRP A 37 -8.35 -18.05 -4.56
N THR A 38 -8.43 -18.09 -3.23
CA THR A 38 -9.63 -17.64 -2.56
C THR A 38 -9.63 -16.11 -2.54
N GLY A 39 -10.74 -15.51 -3.01
CA GLY A 39 -10.87 -14.06 -3.20
C GLY A 39 -10.74 -13.21 -1.92
N ASP A 40 -10.55 -13.82 -0.76
CA ASP A 40 -10.35 -13.18 0.53
C ASP A 40 -8.86 -12.94 0.88
N MET A 41 -7.93 -13.53 0.13
CA MET A 41 -6.50 -13.37 0.39
C MET A 41 -5.92 -12.14 -0.33
N LEU A 42 -5.24 -11.29 0.44
CA LEU A 42 -4.52 -10.15 -0.11
C LEU A 42 -3.24 -10.61 -0.82
N GLN A 43 -2.71 -9.78 -1.71
CA GLN A 43 -1.49 -10.09 -2.44
C GLN A 43 -0.55 -8.90 -2.45
N THR A 44 0.74 -9.19 -2.64
CA THR A 44 1.72 -8.12 -2.81
C THR A 44 1.35 -7.27 -4.01
N GLY A 45 1.22 -5.96 -3.81
CA GLY A 45 0.79 -5.04 -4.84
C GLY A 45 -0.71 -4.73 -4.83
N ASP A 46 -1.54 -5.38 -4.01
CA ASP A 46 -2.92 -4.93 -3.78
C ASP A 46 -2.92 -3.52 -3.15
N ILE A 47 -3.74 -2.61 -3.66
CA ILE A 47 -3.77 -1.20 -3.21
C ILE A 47 -4.77 -1.06 -2.08
N VAL A 48 -4.36 -0.52 -0.93
CA VAL A 48 -5.24 -0.29 0.21
C VAL A 48 -6.12 0.92 -0.03
N GLU A 49 -7.43 0.69 -0.01
CA GLU A 49 -8.46 1.73 -0.21
C GLU A 49 -9.11 2.14 1.11
N GLU A 50 -9.33 1.19 2.02
CA GLU A 50 -9.96 1.47 3.31
C GLU A 50 -9.44 0.54 4.41
N LEU A 51 -9.26 1.09 5.60
CA LEU A 51 -8.95 0.39 6.84
C LEU A 51 -10.07 0.67 7.84
N ARG A 52 -10.69 -0.39 8.38
CA ARG A 52 -11.71 -0.28 9.43
C ARG A 52 -11.18 -0.93 10.69
N ILE A 53 -10.94 -0.16 11.73
CA ILE A 53 -10.40 -0.68 13.00
C ILE A 53 -11.50 -0.64 14.05
N GLY A 54 -11.72 -1.76 14.73
CA GLY A 54 -12.75 -1.91 15.77
C GLY A 54 -13.44 -3.26 15.71
N SER A 55 -14.10 -3.64 16.81
CA SER A 55 -14.80 -4.92 16.94
C SER A 55 -16.33 -4.77 17.03
N SER A 56 -16.84 -3.56 17.30
CA SER A 56 -18.28 -3.30 17.40
C SER A 56 -18.70 -2.17 16.45
N PRO A 57 -19.90 -2.21 15.86
CA PRO A 57 -20.35 -1.23 14.86
C PRO A 57 -20.30 0.22 15.35
N ASN A 58 -20.45 0.43 16.67
CA ASN A 58 -20.38 1.76 17.31
C ASN A 58 -18.96 2.21 17.66
N SER A 59 -17.94 1.36 17.49
CA SER A 59 -16.52 1.68 17.76
C SER A 59 -15.62 1.52 16.53
N VAL A 60 -16.19 1.26 15.34
CA VAL A 60 -15.41 1.13 14.10
C VAL A 60 -14.97 2.50 13.61
N ILE A 61 -13.67 2.73 13.60
CA ILE A 61 -13.04 3.89 12.97
C ILE A 61 -12.65 3.51 11.54
N ARG A 62 -13.09 4.32 10.56
CA ARG A 62 -12.81 4.09 9.14
C ARG A 62 -11.77 5.09 8.64
N PHE A 63 -10.73 4.59 8.00
CA PHE A 63 -9.68 5.37 7.37
C PHE A 63 -9.67 5.04 5.88
N LYS A 64 -9.84 6.05 5.03
CA LYS A 64 -9.86 5.88 3.58
C LYS A 64 -8.60 6.44 2.95
N ALA A 65 -8.19 5.86 1.83
CA ALA A 65 -7.20 6.45 0.95
C ALA A 65 -7.73 7.78 0.36
N PRO A 66 -6.84 8.73 0.03
CA PRO A 66 -5.40 8.70 0.25
C PRO A 66 -5.02 8.90 1.73
N PHE A 67 -4.09 8.07 2.23
CA PHE A 67 -3.65 8.14 3.62
C PHE A 67 -2.67 9.29 3.83
N LYS A 68 -3.01 10.21 4.75
CA LYS A 68 -2.11 11.31 5.14
C LYS A 68 -0.80 10.73 5.69
N ASN A 69 0.34 11.09 5.09
CA ASN A 69 1.67 10.54 5.39
C ASN A 69 1.89 9.05 5.02
N GLY A 70 1.07 8.49 4.12
CA GLY A 70 1.27 7.14 3.57
C GLY A 70 1.39 6.06 4.65
N ARG A 71 2.37 5.15 4.50
CA ARG A 71 2.68 4.08 5.46
C ARG A 71 2.92 4.60 6.86
N ASN A 72 3.62 5.71 7.01
CA ASN A 72 3.94 6.27 8.34
C ASN A 72 2.69 6.74 9.07
N GLY A 73 1.73 7.32 8.36
CA GLY A 73 0.43 7.73 8.91
C GLY A 73 -0.38 6.52 9.35
N VAL A 74 -0.48 5.50 8.50
CA VAL A 74 -1.18 4.26 8.85
C VAL A 74 -0.50 3.53 9.99
N HIS A 75 0.82 3.49 10.02
CA HIS A 75 1.56 2.88 11.11
C HIS A 75 1.27 3.55 12.46
N LYS A 76 1.10 4.88 12.49
CA LYS A 76 0.67 5.60 13.69
C LYS A 76 -0.74 5.18 14.11
N ILE A 77 -1.67 5.09 13.16
CA ILE A 77 -3.03 4.60 13.41
C ILE A 77 -2.99 3.20 14.03
N LEU A 78 -2.23 2.26 13.44
CA LEU A 78 -2.09 0.90 13.96
C LEU A 78 -1.50 0.88 15.38
N HIS A 79 -0.50 1.73 15.65
CA HIS A 79 0.10 1.87 16.98
C HIS A 79 -0.91 2.34 18.02
N ASP A 80 -1.63 3.43 17.73
CA ASP A 80 -2.65 3.99 18.62
C ASP A 80 -3.78 2.98 18.87
N SER A 81 -4.26 2.30 17.83
CA SER A 81 -5.27 1.25 17.93
C SER A 81 -4.80 0.07 18.80
N TYR A 82 -3.57 -0.40 18.61
CA TYR A 82 -2.98 -1.46 19.42
C TYR A 82 -2.87 -1.05 20.91
N LYS A 83 -2.42 0.18 21.20
CA LYS A 83 -2.36 0.71 22.58
C LYS A 83 -3.73 0.78 23.23
N ASN A 84 -4.75 1.16 22.46
CA ASN A 84 -6.13 1.23 22.91
C ASN A 84 -6.83 -0.14 22.92
N LYS A 85 -6.11 -1.25 22.70
CA LYS A 85 -6.63 -2.63 22.63
C LYS A 85 -7.64 -2.89 21.51
N HIS A 86 -7.73 -1.99 20.52
CA HIS A 86 -8.51 -2.18 19.31
C HIS A 86 -7.64 -2.82 18.23
N THR A 87 -7.50 -4.14 18.27
CA THR A 87 -6.61 -4.87 17.35
C THR A 87 -7.34 -5.49 16.17
N SER A 88 -8.67 -5.58 16.19
CA SER A 88 -9.46 -6.06 15.04
C SER A 88 -9.47 -5.02 13.93
N ILE A 89 -9.10 -5.43 12.71
CA ILE A 89 -9.05 -4.57 11.53
C ILE A 89 -9.60 -5.30 10.30
N LEU A 90 -10.39 -4.60 9.50
CA LEU A 90 -10.78 -5.02 8.15
C LEU A 90 -10.05 -4.14 7.15
N VAL A 91 -9.33 -4.77 6.22
CA VAL A 91 -8.58 -4.08 5.17
C VAL A 91 -9.30 -4.31 3.85
N ARG A 92 -9.78 -3.24 3.22
CA ARG A 92 -10.31 -3.28 1.87
C ARG A 92 -9.23 -2.81 0.90
N VAL A 93 -8.95 -3.64 -0.08
CA VAL A 93 -7.99 -3.37 -1.14
C VAL A 93 -8.64 -3.36 -2.51
N ARG A 94 -7.95 -2.75 -3.47
CA ARG A 94 -8.28 -2.76 -4.89
C ARG A 94 -7.23 -3.55 -5.67
N ARG A 95 -7.73 -4.47 -6.50
CA ARG A 95 -6.99 -5.31 -7.45
C ARG A 95 -7.45 -4.92 -8.86
N GLY A 96 -6.59 -4.27 -9.61
CA GLY A 96 -6.91 -3.74 -10.93
C GLY A 96 -7.80 -2.49 -10.89
N PRO A 97 -8.53 -2.20 -11.98
CA PRO A 97 -9.35 -0.99 -12.05
C PRO A 97 -10.59 -1.05 -11.13
N ASP A 98 -11.29 -2.19 -11.07
CA ASP A 98 -12.61 -2.25 -10.41
C ASP A 98 -12.85 -3.50 -9.53
N ARG A 99 -11.82 -4.31 -9.22
CA ARG A 99 -12.00 -5.43 -8.28
C ARG A 99 -11.56 -5.04 -6.89
N PHE A 100 -12.36 -5.40 -5.90
CA PHE A 100 -12.05 -5.17 -4.49
C PHE A 100 -11.99 -6.49 -3.74
N ALA A 101 -11.08 -6.57 -2.78
CA ALA A 101 -11.00 -7.68 -1.83
C ALA A 101 -10.98 -7.10 -0.42
N GLU A 102 -11.49 -7.88 0.54
CA GLU A 102 -11.49 -7.50 1.94
C GLU A 102 -10.84 -8.61 2.76
N LEU A 103 -9.93 -8.25 3.66
CA LEU A 103 -9.29 -9.18 4.58
C LEU A 103 -9.56 -8.73 6.02
N GLN A 104 -10.08 -9.66 6.81
CA GLN A 104 -10.18 -9.49 8.25
C GLN A 104 -8.87 -9.95 8.92
N ALA A 105 -8.25 -9.04 9.66
CA ALA A 105 -6.96 -9.24 10.28
C ALA A 105 -6.94 -8.69 11.71
N CYS A 106 -5.86 -9.03 12.41
CA CYS A 106 -5.50 -8.52 13.71
C CYS A 106 -4.18 -7.77 13.61
N ILE A 107 -4.13 -6.59 14.24
CA ILE A 107 -2.91 -5.79 14.37
C ILE A 107 -1.99 -6.48 15.36
N VAL A 108 -0.78 -6.84 14.92
CA VAL A 108 0.23 -7.46 15.76
C VAL A 108 1.57 -6.70 15.63
N PRO A 109 2.36 -6.62 16.71
CA PRO A 109 3.72 -6.11 16.59
C PRO A 109 4.55 -7.11 15.76
N GLY A 110 5.23 -6.60 14.74
CA GLY A 110 6.19 -7.37 13.95
C GLY A 110 7.58 -7.35 14.58
N ASP A 111 8.30 -8.45 14.43
CA ASP A 111 9.71 -8.58 14.80
C ASP A 111 10.60 -7.81 13.81
N SER A 112 10.75 -6.51 14.01
CA SER A 112 11.95 -5.83 13.51
C SER A 112 13.10 -6.26 14.42
N GLY A 113 13.89 -7.24 13.96
CA GLY A 113 14.91 -7.92 14.75
C GLY A 113 15.81 -6.99 15.58
N GLY A 114 16.05 -7.42 16.82
CA GLY A 114 17.30 -7.22 17.57
C GLY A 114 17.86 -5.81 17.71
N GLY A 115 17.69 -5.22 18.91
CA GLY A 115 18.63 -4.25 19.47
C GLY A 115 18.39 -2.78 19.10
N GLY A 116 18.13 -1.96 20.12
CA GLY A 116 18.40 -0.52 20.09
C GLY A 116 17.55 0.32 19.12
N GLY A 117 16.33 0.70 19.54
CA GLY A 117 15.70 1.95 19.06
C GLY A 117 15.02 1.94 17.68
N ALA A 118 14.99 0.82 16.95
CA ALA A 118 14.23 0.72 15.70
C ALA A 118 12.71 0.73 15.98
N LYS A 119 11.97 1.59 15.28
CA LYS A 119 10.52 1.77 15.41
C LYS A 119 9.79 0.43 15.19
N LYS A 120 9.20 -0.13 16.26
CA LYS A 120 8.36 -1.34 16.23
C LYS A 120 7.42 -1.29 15.04
N GLN A 121 7.61 -2.16 14.06
CA GLN A 121 6.74 -2.24 12.89
C GLN A 121 5.43 -2.94 13.29
N TYR A 122 4.27 -2.41 12.93
CA TYR A 122 3.00 -3.11 13.07
C TYR A 122 2.66 -3.84 11.77
N VAL A 123 2.33 -5.12 11.89
CA VAL A 123 1.92 -5.98 10.77
C VAL A 123 0.52 -6.49 11.02
N LEU A 124 -0.14 -6.95 9.95
CA LEU A 124 -1.49 -7.45 9.99
C LEU A 124 -1.46 -8.96 9.82
N ARG A 125 -2.00 -9.68 10.80
CA ARG A 125 -2.13 -11.14 10.74
C ARG A 125 -3.58 -11.49 10.44
N SER A 126 -3.84 -12.33 9.45
CA SER A 126 -5.21 -12.75 9.15
C SER A 126 -5.86 -13.45 10.34
N ILE A 127 -7.18 -13.26 10.49
CA ILE A 127 -7.98 -13.97 11.49
C ILE A 127 -8.26 -15.40 11.04
N SER A 128 -8.45 -15.62 9.73
CA SER A 128 -8.73 -16.94 9.15
C SER A 128 -7.49 -17.83 9.12
N ASP A 129 -6.29 -17.24 8.99
CA ASP A 129 -5.05 -17.99 8.87
C ASP A 129 -3.90 -17.30 9.64
N PRO A 130 -3.50 -17.82 10.81
CA PRO A 130 -2.49 -17.18 11.66
C PRO A 130 -1.08 -17.20 11.06
N ASN A 131 -0.82 -18.05 10.06
CA ASN A 131 0.44 -18.07 9.34
C ASN A 131 0.52 -16.98 8.27
N TYR A 132 -0.62 -16.41 7.87
CA TYR A 132 -0.69 -15.39 6.86
C TYR A 132 -0.53 -14.00 7.47
N VAL A 133 0.61 -13.38 7.18
CA VAL A 133 1.01 -12.07 7.71
C VAL A 133 1.34 -11.13 6.57
N VAL A 134 0.72 -9.96 6.61
CA VAL A 134 0.91 -8.90 5.61
C VAL A 134 1.39 -7.60 6.26
N GLY A 135 2.25 -6.90 5.55
CA GLY A 135 2.72 -5.56 5.83
C GLY A 135 2.08 -4.54 4.89
N LEU A 136 2.43 -3.28 5.13
CA LEU A 136 1.98 -2.12 4.37
C LEU A 136 3.20 -1.35 3.87
N LEU A 137 3.19 -1.00 2.59
CA LEU A 137 4.32 -0.37 1.92
C LEU A 137 3.86 0.75 0.99
N ASP A 138 4.53 1.90 1.03
CA ASP A 138 4.29 2.97 0.05
C ASP A 138 4.89 2.58 -1.30
N ARG A 139 4.06 2.48 -2.34
CA ARG A 139 4.46 2.24 -3.73
C ARG A 139 3.76 3.21 -4.68
N VAL A 140 4.23 3.26 -5.92
CA VAL A 140 3.49 3.96 -6.98
C VAL A 140 2.38 3.07 -7.52
N GLU A 141 1.25 3.67 -7.90
CA GLU A 141 0.07 2.90 -8.39
C GLU A 141 0.42 2.04 -9.62
N SER A 142 1.24 2.57 -10.54
CA SER A 142 1.71 1.83 -11.72
C SER A 142 2.53 0.58 -11.38
N GLU A 143 3.26 0.59 -10.26
CA GLU A 143 3.99 -0.58 -9.76
C GLU A 143 3.05 -1.61 -9.14
N CYS A 144 2.02 -1.15 -8.42
CA CYS A 144 0.99 -2.02 -7.87
C CYS A 144 0.29 -2.81 -8.98
N PHE A 145 -0.08 -2.14 -10.08
CA PHE A 145 -0.68 -2.82 -11.23
C PHE A 145 0.26 -3.84 -11.87
N ARG A 146 1.54 -3.51 -12.04
CA ARG A 146 2.53 -4.48 -12.54
C ARG A 146 2.63 -5.72 -11.66
N LEU A 147 2.64 -5.55 -10.33
CA LEU A 147 2.70 -6.66 -9.37
C LEU A 147 1.44 -7.53 -9.39
N GLN A 148 0.28 -6.93 -9.62
CA GLN A 148 -0.99 -7.63 -9.78
C GLN A 148 -1.12 -8.37 -11.13
N GLY A 149 -0.13 -8.26 -12.03
CA GLY A 149 -0.20 -8.81 -13.37
C GLY A 149 -1.02 -7.98 -14.36
N PHE A 150 -1.43 -6.76 -13.99
CA PHE A 150 -1.96 -5.79 -14.93
C PHE A 150 -0.80 -5.17 -15.71
N VAL A 151 -0.56 -5.70 -16.91
CA VAL A 151 0.19 -4.97 -17.93
C VAL A 151 -0.71 -3.80 -18.33
N VAL A 152 -0.35 -2.58 -17.93
CA VAL A 152 -1.01 -1.38 -18.45
C VAL A 152 -0.83 -1.45 -19.97
N SER A 153 -1.89 -1.77 -20.70
CA SER A 153 -1.94 -1.87 -22.16
C SER A 153 -1.85 -0.46 -22.77
N GLY A 154 -0.77 0.24 -22.47
CA GLY A 154 -0.58 1.66 -22.71
C GLY A 154 0.85 2.05 -23.05
N PHE A 155 1.69 1.10 -23.47
CA PHE A 155 2.85 1.41 -24.31
C PHE A 155 2.51 1.04 -25.75
N PHE A 156 1.86 1.98 -26.44
CA PHE A 156 1.85 2.00 -27.89
C PHE A 156 3.30 2.25 -28.33
N SER A 157 4.02 1.21 -28.78
CA SER A 157 5.05 1.44 -29.80
C SER A 157 4.35 1.51 -31.16
N SER A 158 3.86 2.71 -31.46
CA SER A 158 3.63 3.13 -32.84
C SER A 158 4.99 3.40 -33.49
N THR A 159 5.53 2.42 -34.19
CA THR A 159 6.47 2.54 -35.33
C THR A 159 6.35 1.19 -36.05
N GLY A 160 5.57 0.98 -37.12
CA GLY A 160 5.35 1.68 -38.38
C GLY A 160 4.98 0.59 -39.41
N PRO A 161 4.42 0.92 -40.58
CA PRO A 161 4.01 -0.06 -41.59
C PRO A 161 5.19 -0.54 -42.47
N PHE A 162 4.97 -1.61 -43.25
CA PHE A 162 5.91 -2.30 -44.17
C PHE A 162 6.90 -3.26 -43.46
N ARG A 163 7.01 -4.54 -43.84
CA ARG A 163 7.28 -5.05 -45.20
C ARG A 163 6.95 -6.56 -45.34
N GLN A 164 6.60 -6.92 -46.57
CA GLN A 164 6.41 -8.26 -47.17
C GLN A 164 7.68 -9.16 -47.11
N VAL A 165 7.53 -10.43 -47.57
CA VAL A 165 8.53 -11.42 -48.06
C VAL A 165 8.79 -12.56 -47.05
N VAL A 166 8.63 -13.87 -47.33
CA VAL A 166 8.48 -14.69 -48.56
C VAL A 166 7.26 -15.61 -48.41
#